data_AF-A0AAV6TFF3-F1
#
_entry.id   AF-A0AAV6TFF3-F1
#
_cell.length_a   1.000
_cell.length_b   1.000
_cell.length_c   1.000
_cell.angle_alpha   90.00
_cell.angle_beta   90.00
_cell.angle_gamma   90.00
#
_symmetry.space_group_name_H-M   'P 1'
#
loop_
_entity.id
_entity.type
_entity.pdbx_description
1 polymer ?
#
loop_
_entity_poly.entity_id
_entity_poly.type
_entity_poly.pdbx_seq_one_letter_code
_entity_poly.pdbx_strand_id
1 'polypeptide(L)' 'MRFDYLAMELLGPSLSELRRSQPHRKFSLSTTLRLGEMMLRCIRAIHRAGYVHRDVKPVRPLHCHF' A
#
# COMPACT_ATOMS: atom_id res chain seq x y z
N MET A 1 5.13 19.61 23.70
CA MET A 1 4.72 18.43 22.90
C MET A 1 4.55 18.88 21.47
N ARG A 2 5.20 18.23 20.51
CA ARG A 2 5.12 18.56 19.09
C ARG A 2 4.46 17.39 18.39
N PHE A 3 3.37 17.64 17.68
CA PHE A 3 2.62 16.64 16.94
C PHE A 3 2.84 16.88 15.44
N ASP A 4 3.26 15.84 14.73
CA ASP A 4 3.38 15.86 13.28
C ASP A 4 2.08 15.31 12.68
N TYR A 5 1.44 16.10 11.81
CA TYR A 5 0.19 15.75 11.14
C TYR A 5 0.45 15.58 9.63
N LEU A 6 -0.13 14.54 9.04
CA LEU A 6 -0.11 14.29 7.61
C LEU A 6 -1.55 14.39 7.09
N ALA A 7 -1.85 15.45 6.35
CA ALA A 7 -3.12 15.58 5.65
C ALA A 7 -3.02 14.92 4.28
N MET A 8 -3.95 14.01 3.99
CA MET A 8 -4.08 13.33 2.69
C MET A 8 -5.54 13.29 2.27
N GLU A 9 -5.78 13.04 1.00
CA GLU A 9 -7.15 12.85 0.49
C GLU A 9 -7.82 11.67 1.20
N LEU A 10 -9.09 11.86 1.59
CA LEU A 10 -9.90 10.78 2.13
C LEU A 10 -10.27 9.83 0.99
N LEU A 11 -9.53 8.73 0.91
CA LEU A 11 -9.90 7.63 0.02
C LEU A 11 -11.13 6.89 0.59
N GLY A 12 -11.87 6.22 -0.29
CA GLY A 12 -13.04 5.43 0.07
C GLY A 12 -12.74 4.25 1.02
N PRO A 13 -13.72 3.35 1.22
CA PRO A 13 -13.58 2.23 2.15
C PRO A 13 -12.36 1.38 1.84
N SER A 14 -11.70 0.91 2.90
CA SER A 14 -10.49 0.08 2.78
C SER A 14 -10.77 -1.23 2.06
N LEU A 15 -9.73 -1.83 1.46
CA LEU A 15 -9.85 -3.16 0.82
C LEU A 15 -10.38 -4.23 1.79
N SER A 16 -10.10 -4.09 3.09
CA SER A 16 -10.62 -4.98 4.14
C SER A 16 -12.13 -4.83 4.32
N GLU A 17 -12.65 -3.60 4.30
CA GLU A 17 -14.09 -3.34 4.39
C GLU A 17 -14.80 -3.80 3.12
N LEU A 18 -14.25 -3.48 1.95
CA LEU A 18 -14.80 -3.91 0.66
C LEU A 18 -14.80 -5.44 0.52
N ARG A 19 -13.81 -6.13 1.10
CA ARG A 19 -13.79 -7.59 1.14
C ARG A 19 -14.88 -8.14 2.05
N ARG A 20 -15.12 -7.53 3.21
CA ARG A 20 -16.17 -7.97 4.16
C ARG A 20 -17.58 -7.78 3.59
N SER A 21 -17.79 -6.81 2.72
CA SER A 21 -19.07 -6.59 2.04
C SER A 21 -19.37 -7.60 0.93
N GLN A 22 -18.41 -8.46 0.54
CA GLN A 22 -18.65 -9.51 -0.45
C GLN A 22 -19.42 -10.69 0.17
N PRO A 23 -20.33 -11.35 -0.57
CA PRO A 23 -21.14 -12.47 -0.08
C PRO A 23 -20.34 -13.61 0.58
N HIS A 24 -19.12 -13.86 0.10
CA HIS A 24 -18.22 -14.90 0.62
C HIS A 24 -16.96 -14.35 1.28
N ARG A 25 -16.92 -13.05 1.59
CA ARG A 25 -15.74 -12.35 2.13
C ARG A 25 -14.46 -12.54 1.29
N LYS A 26 -14.64 -12.75 0.00
CA LYS A 26 -13.61 -12.98 -1.02
C LYS A 26 -13.94 -12.14 -2.24
N PHE A 27 -12.90 -11.57 -2.85
CA PHE A 27 -13.02 -10.97 -4.16
C PHE A 27 -13.07 -12.05 -5.23
N SER A 28 -13.72 -11.76 -6.35
CA SER A 28 -13.58 -12.58 -7.55
C SER A 28 -12.13 -12.54 -8.03
N LEU A 29 -11.69 -13.57 -8.77
CA LEU A 29 -10.35 -13.61 -9.36
C LEU A 29 -10.05 -12.35 -10.18
N SER A 30 -11.04 -11.87 -10.95
CA SER A 30 -10.90 -10.64 -11.75
C SER A 30 -10.61 -9.39 -10.91
N THR A 31 -11.29 -9.23 -9.78
CA THR A 31 -11.08 -8.09 -8.88
C THR A 31 -9.74 -8.21 -8.16
N THR A 32 -9.36 -9.42 -7.73
CA THR A 32 -8.05 -9.66 -7.11
C THR A 32 -6.89 -9.35 -8.06
N LEU A 33 -6.98 -9.75 -9.34
CA LEU A 33 -5.95 -9.47 -10.33
C LEU A 33 -5.81 -7.97 -10.61
N ARG A 34 -6.93 -7.26 -10.81
CA ARG A 34 -6.91 -5.79 -11.00
C ARG A 34 -6.33 -5.06 -9.79
N LEU A 35 -6.71 -5.45 -8.58
CA LEU A 35 -6.15 -4.90 -7.35
C LEU A 35 -4.64 -5.15 -7.26
N GLY A 36 -4.19 -6.38 -7.53
CA GLY A 36 -2.77 -6.74 -7.54
C GLY A 36 -1.96 -5.92 -8.54
N GLU A 37 -2.47 -5.73 -9.75
CA GLU A 37 -1.84 -4.88 -10.77
C GLU A 37 -1.71 -3.42 -10.29
N MET A 38 -2.80 -2.85 -9.74
CA MET A 38 -2.77 -1.49 -9.20
C MET A 38 -1.75 -1.34 -8.07
N MET A 39 -1.70 -2.29 -7.14
CA MET A 39 -0.73 -2.26 -6.04
C MET A 39 0.72 -2.32 -6.55
N LEU A 40 1.00 -3.17 -7.54
CA LEU A 40 2.33 -3.25 -8.17
C LEU A 40 2.71 -1.95 -8.90
N ARG A 41 1.75 -1.31 -9.57
CA ARG A 41 1.97 0.00 -10.22
C ARG A 41 2.28 1.09 -9.19
N CYS A 42 1.55 1.12 -8.07
CA CYS A 42 1.81 2.06 -6.97
C CYS A 42 3.21 1.86 -6.38
N ILE A 43 3.61 0.61 -6.08
CA ILE A 43 4.94 0.29 -5.57
C ILE A 43 6.03 0.74 -6.57
N ARG A 44 5.84 0.46 -7.86
CA ARG A 44 6.78 0.88 -8.91
C ARG A 44 6.89 2.40 -9.01
N ALA A 45 5.78 3.13 -8.89
CA ALA A 45 5.78 4.58 -8.91
C ALA A 45 6.55 5.17 -7.71
N ILE A 46 6.33 4.62 -6.51
CA ILE A 46 7.04 5.02 -5.30
C ILE A 46 8.55 4.75 -5.44
N HIS A 47 8.92 3.55 -5.90
CA HIS A 47 10.34 3.19 -6.14
C HIS A 47 11.01 4.10 -7.18
N ARG A 48 10.30 4.50 -8.24
CA ARG A 48 10.83 5.44 -9.25
C ARG A 48 11.02 6.86 -8.72
N ALA A 49 10.23 7.26 -7.72
CA ALA A 49 10.39 8.56 -7.07
C ALA A 49 11.59 8.62 -6.10
N GLY A 50 12.38 7.55 -6.00
CA GLY A 50 13.52 7.47 -5.07
C GLY A 50 13.11 7.20 -3.62
N TYR A 51 11.82 6.96 -3.37
CA TYR A 51 11.29 6.61 -2.06
C TYR A 51 11.05 5.11 -1.97
N VAL A 52 11.43 4.50 -0.85
CA VAL A 52 10.99 3.16 -0.47
C VAL A 52 9.83 3.33 0.51
N HIS A 53 8.64 2.78 0.21
CA HIS A 53 7.42 2.98 1.01
C HIS A 53 7.60 2.59 2.49
N ARG A 54 8.55 1.70 2.81
CA ARG A 54 8.96 1.27 4.17
C ARG A 54 7.88 0.64 5.06
N ASP A 55 6.61 0.65 4.65
CA ASP A 55 5.53 -0.13 5.28
C ASP A 55 5.14 -1.39 4.46
N VAL A 56 5.94 -1.71 3.44
CA VAL A 56 6.07 -3.05 2.86
C VAL A 56 7.38 -3.62 3.42
N LYS A 57 7.37 -4.18 4.65
CA LYS A 57 8.58 -4.78 5.25
C LYS A 57 8.99 -6.04 4.47
N PRO A 58 10.27 -6.19 4.12
CA PRO A 58 11.22 -6.70 5.10
C PRO A 58 12.26 -5.65 5.50
N VAL A 59 12.54 -5.67 6.80
CA VAL A 59 13.54 -4.88 7.51
C VAL A 59 14.93 -4.97 6.86
N ARG A 60 15.61 -3.81 6.81
CA ARG A 60 17.03 -3.49 6.49
C ARG A 60 17.99 -4.66 6.22
N PRO A 61 18.98 -4.43 5.34
CA PRO A 61 20.35 -4.38 5.88
C PRO A 61 21.24 -3.25 5.31
N LEU A 62 22.32 -2.95 6.07
CA LEU A 62 23.58 -2.25 5.73
C LEU A 62 23.57 -0.70 5.72
N HIS A 63 24.25 -0.05 6.68
CA HIS A 63 25.68 0.32 6.70
C HIS A 63 26.10 1.22 5.54
N CYS A 64 26.09 2.53 5.77
CA CYS A 64 26.82 3.49 4.95
C CYS A 64 28.11 3.87 5.68
N HIS A 65 29.24 3.36 5.22
CA HIS A 65 30.52 4.06 5.24
C HIS A 65 30.64 4.79 3.91
N PHE A 66 30.73 6.12 3.94
CA PHE A 66 31.86 6.95 3.49
C PHE A 66 31.61 8.36 3.99
#